data_AF-A0AAV7T9E2-F1
#
_entry.id   AF-A0AAV7T9E2-F1
#
_cell.length_a   1.000
_cell.length_b   1.000
_cell.length_c   1.000
_cell.angle_alpha   90.00
_cell.angle_beta   90.00
_cell.angle_gamma   90.00
#
_symmetry.space_group_name_H-M   'P 1'
#
loop_
_entity.id
_entity.type
_entity.pdbx_description
1 polymer ?
#
loop_
_entity_poly.entity_id
_entity_poly.type
_entity_poly.pdbx_seq_one_letter_code
_entity_poly.pdbx_strand_id
1 'polypeptide(L)'
;DKVVLRTKAAFLLKIVTPFHLGQSITLSSFYPPPHPSKDEERLHRLDPRRALSFFVDMTREFRQDDQLFVGYVGKRKGRAVHKTTLSSVQRANVKKRSSACHTAGEKLGIQFTLCT
;
A
#
# COMPACT_ATOMS: atom_id res chain seq x y z
N ASP A 1 14.71 -8.62 6.80
CA ASP A 1 13.65 -8.26 5.83
C ASP A 1 12.97 -6.93 6.11
N LYS A 2 13.33 -5.89 5.35
CA LYS A 2 12.77 -4.53 5.42
C LYS A 2 11.95 -4.24 4.16
N VAL A 3 10.77 -3.65 4.31
CA VAL A 3 9.99 -3.16 3.15
C VAL A 3 10.40 -1.72 2.91
N VAL A 4 11.04 -1.48 1.76
CA VAL A 4 11.54 -0.16 1.37
C VAL A 4 10.77 0.32 0.16
N LEU A 5 10.27 1.54 0.27
CA LEU A 5 9.42 2.16 -0.74
C LEU A 5 10.17 3.34 -1.33
N ARG A 6 10.36 3.33 -2.64
CA ARG A 6 11.07 4.41 -3.34
C ARG A 6 10.06 5.30 -4.06
N THR A 7 10.11 6.59 -3.78
CA THR A 7 9.30 7.58 -4.50
C THR A 7 9.95 7.89 -5.85
N LYS A 8 9.13 7.97 -6.91
CA LYS A 8 9.62 8.48 -8.21
C LYS A 8 9.87 9.98 -8.07
N ALA A 9 11.01 10.47 -8.56
CA ALA A 9 11.44 11.87 -8.44
C ALA A 9 10.42 12.87 -9.04
N ALA A 10 9.58 12.44 -9.97
CA ALA A 10 8.49 13.23 -10.54
C ALA A 10 7.31 13.49 -9.58
N PHE A 11 7.31 12.90 -8.37
CA PHE A 11 6.26 13.09 -7.38
C PHE A 11 6.69 14.09 -6.31
N LEU A 12 6.07 15.26 -6.33
CA LEU A 12 6.25 16.30 -5.35
C LEU A 12 5.23 16.13 -4.22
N LEU A 13 5.71 15.89 -2.99
CA LEU A 13 4.85 15.91 -1.81
C LEU A 13 4.27 17.31 -1.61
N LYS A 14 3.14 17.43 -0.89
CA LYS A 14 2.55 18.74 -0.58
C LYS A 14 3.53 19.68 0.14
N ILE A 15 4.48 19.09 0.87
CA ILE A 15 5.65 19.78 1.42
C ILE A 15 6.87 19.16 0.75
N VAL A 16 7.41 19.83 -0.26
CA VAL A 16 8.66 19.45 -0.93
C VAL A 16 9.80 20.16 -0.20
N THR A 17 10.47 19.46 0.71
CA THR A 17 11.84 19.85 1.06
C THR A 17 12.83 18.94 0.35
N PRO A 18 14.09 19.37 0.11
CA PRO A 18 15.11 18.54 -0.54
C PRO A 18 15.31 17.19 0.15
N PHE A 19 15.05 17.13 1.46
CA PHE A 19 15.05 15.91 2.25
C PHE A 19 14.05 14.87 1.73
N HIS A 20 12.88 15.27 1.24
CA HIS A 20 11.83 14.35 0.81
C HIS A 20 11.97 13.84 -0.63
N LEU A 21 12.91 14.41 -1.41
CA LEU A 21 13.12 14.03 -2.81
C LEU A 21 14.02 12.80 -2.89
N GLY A 22 13.53 11.71 -3.47
CA GLY A 22 14.31 10.50 -3.71
C GLY A 22 14.62 9.67 -2.45
N GLN A 23 14.09 10.05 -1.28
CA GLN A 23 14.23 9.26 -0.07
C GLN A 23 13.43 7.97 -0.13
N SER A 24 14.08 6.91 0.36
CA SER A 24 13.44 5.62 0.55
C SER A 24 12.69 5.58 1.88
N ILE A 25 11.40 5.31 1.85
CA ILE A 25 10.57 5.15 3.04
C ILE A 25 10.68 3.70 3.49
N THR A 26 11.28 3.47 4.65
CA THR A 26 11.34 2.12 5.24
C THR A 26 10.15 1.93 6.16
N LEU A 27 9.35 0.90 5.91
CA LEU A 27 8.26 0.50 6.80
C LEU A 27 8.78 -0.47 7.84
N SER A 28 8.71 -0.08 9.11
CA SER A 28 8.89 -0.96 10.24
C SER A 28 7.65 -1.85 10.44
N SER A 29 7.86 -3.06 10.95
CA SER A 29 6.74 -3.89 11.42
C SER A 29 6.14 -3.23 12.65
N PHE A 30 4.82 -3.12 12.70
CA PHE A 30 4.12 -2.49 13.82
C PHE A 30 4.17 -3.37 15.07
N TYR A 31 4.11 -4.68 14.88
CA TYR A 31 4.15 -5.68 15.95
C TYR A 31 4.96 -6.88 15.46
N PRO A 32 6.30 -6.84 15.58
CA PRO A 32 7.13 -7.99 15.25
C PRO A 32 6.90 -9.12 16.26
N PRO A 33 6.97 -10.39 15.85
CA PRO A 33 6.98 -11.52 16.77
C PRO A 33 8.15 -11.43 17.77
N PRO A 34 8.07 -12.09 18.94
CA PRO A 34 6.99 -12.97 19.39
C PRO A 34 5.75 -12.20 19.89
N HIS A 35 4.57 -12.74 19.60
CA HIS A 35 3.30 -12.19 20.11
C HIS A 35 2.98 -12.75 21.50
N PRO A 36 2.48 -11.93 22.44
CA PRO A 36 2.11 -12.36 23.79
C PRO A 36 1.00 -13.41 23.83
N SER A 37 0.07 -13.38 22.88
CA SER A 37 -1.04 -14.33 22.79
C SER A 37 -1.53 -14.52 21.35
N LYS A 38 -2.28 -15.60 21.10
CA LYS A 38 -2.93 -15.86 19.79
C LYS A 38 -3.98 -14.81 19.43
N ASP A 39 -4.63 -14.22 20.44
CA ASP A 39 -5.62 -13.15 20.23
C ASP A 39 -4.95 -11.85 19.80
N GLU A 40 -3.83 -11.51 20.43
CA GLU A 40 -3.01 -10.37 19.99
C GLU A 40 -2.42 -10.60 18.61
N GLU A 41 -1.95 -11.80 18.29
CA GLU A 41 -1.52 -12.14 16.92
C GLU A 41 -2.64 -11.89 15.90
N ARG A 42 -3.89 -12.22 16.24
CA ARG A 42 -5.05 -11.99 15.37
C ARG A 42 -5.33 -10.49 15.16
N LEU A 43 -5.23 -9.69 16.23
CA LEU A 43 -5.41 -8.23 16.17
C LEU A 43 -4.26 -7.55 15.38
N HIS A 44 -3.04 -8.05 15.56
CA HIS A 44 -1.83 -7.56 14.90
C HIS A 44 -1.67 -8.05 13.45
N ARG A 45 -2.67 -8.77 12.90
CA ARG A 45 -2.70 -9.12 11.47
C ARG A 45 -2.70 -7.91 10.54
N LEU A 46 -3.10 -6.73 11.05
CA LEU A 46 -3.16 -5.48 10.30
C LEU A 46 -1.79 -4.77 10.21
N ASP A 47 -0.71 -5.51 9.91
CA ASP A 47 0.62 -4.94 9.70
C ASP A 47 0.80 -4.52 8.22
N PRO A 48 1.06 -3.23 7.92
CA PRO A 48 1.30 -2.78 6.55
C PRO A 48 2.48 -3.50 5.88
N ARG A 49 3.53 -3.87 6.63
CA ARG A 49 4.65 -4.64 6.08
C ARG A 49 4.18 -5.99 5.53
N ARG A 50 3.39 -6.71 6.32
CA ARG A 50 2.84 -8.02 5.95
C ARG A 50 1.87 -7.91 4.77
N ALA A 51 0.97 -6.92 4.80
CA ALA A 51 0.01 -6.71 3.73
C ALA A 51 0.69 -6.41 2.39
N LEU A 52 1.74 -5.58 2.41
CA LEU A 52 2.49 -5.22 1.22
C LEU A 52 3.34 -6.37 0.68
N SER A 53 4.04 -7.11 1.56
CA SER A 53 4.80 -8.30 1.15
C SER A 53 3.87 -9.29 0.45
N PHE A 54 2.76 -9.65 1.10
CA PHE A 54 1.78 -10.59 0.56
C PHE A 54 1.22 -10.13 -0.79
N PHE A 55 0.92 -8.84 -0.94
CA PHE A 55 0.45 -8.29 -2.21
C PHE A 55 1.50 -8.42 -3.32
N VAL A 56 2.76 -8.10 -3.03
CA VAL A 56 3.84 -8.20 -4.02
C VAL A 56 4.10 -9.64 -4.41
N ASP A 57 4.16 -10.55 -3.43
CA ASP A 57 4.38 -11.98 -3.67
C ASP A 57 3.29 -12.56 -4.58
N MET A 58 2.03 -12.23 -4.29
CA MET A 58 0.89 -12.72 -5.07
C MET A 58 0.78 -12.11 -6.47
N THR A 59 1.33 -10.91 -6.68
CA THR A 59 1.30 -10.22 -7.98
C THR A 59 2.56 -10.46 -8.80
N ARG A 60 3.59 -11.09 -8.23
CA ARG A 60 4.92 -11.28 -8.83
C ARG A 60 4.86 -11.94 -10.21
N GLU A 61 4.03 -12.96 -10.36
CA GLU A 61 3.96 -13.78 -11.58
C GLU A 61 3.46 -13.02 -12.82
N PHE A 62 2.66 -11.98 -12.62
CA PHE A 62 2.03 -11.26 -13.72
C PHE A 62 2.33 -9.76 -13.71
N ARG A 63 3.27 -9.32 -12.88
CA ARG A 63 3.63 -7.91 -12.75
C ARG A 63 4.34 -7.43 -14.03
N GLN A 64 3.88 -6.34 -14.61
CA GLN A 64 4.47 -5.72 -15.80
C GLN A 64 5.05 -4.32 -15.52
N ASP A 65 4.77 -3.74 -14.35
CA ASP A 65 5.17 -2.39 -13.98
C ASP A 65 5.73 -2.37 -12.54
N ASP A 66 6.73 -1.52 -12.31
CA ASP A 66 7.39 -1.34 -11.02
C ASP A 66 6.55 -0.55 -10.00
N GLN A 67 5.39 0.00 -10.38
CA GLN A 67 4.46 0.60 -9.41
C GLN A 67 3.93 -0.41 -8.37
N LEU A 68 3.60 0.04 -7.15
CA LEU A 68 3.07 -0.88 -6.12
C LEU A 68 1.81 -1.55 -6.58
N PHE A 69 0.88 -0.73 -7.06
CA PHE A 69 -0.47 -1.14 -7.32
C PHE A 69 -0.58 -1.48 -8.78
N VAL A 70 -0.62 -2.77 -9.04
CA VAL A 70 -0.92 -3.35 -10.35
C VAL A 70 -2.32 -3.92 -10.36
N GLY A 71 -2.97 -3.90 -11.52
CA GLY A 71 -4.27 -4.54 -11.68
C GLY A 71 -4.15 -6.04 -11.39
N TYR A 72 -5.06 -6.59 -10.58
CA TYR A 72 -5.05 -8.02 -10.25
C TYR A 72 -6.05 -8.85 -11.07
N VAL A 73 -7.01 -8.19 -11.76
CA VAL A 73 -8.07 -8.83 -12.55
C VAL A 73 -8.28 -8.13 -13.90
N GLY A 74 -8.72 -8.91 -14.89
CA GLY A 74 -9.22 -8.41 -16.17
C GLY A 74 -8.12 -7.98 -17.14
N LYS A 75 -8.52 -7.20 -18.15
CA LYS A 75 -7.63 -6.78 -19.27
C LYS A 75 -6.43 -5.92 -18.85
N ARG A 76 -6.42 -5.41 -17.62
CA ARG A 76 -5.33 -4.60 -17.06
C ARG A 76 -4.52 -5.34 -16.00
N LYS A 77 -4.65 -6.67 -15.92
CA LYS A 77 -3.85 -7.50 -15.02
C LYS A 77 -2.36 -7.25 -15.25
N GLY A 78 -1.61 -7.00 -14.18
CA GLY A 78 -0.16 -6.75 -14.24
C GLY A 78 0.26 -5.32 -14.52
N ARG A 79 -0.62 -4.49 -15.08
CA ARG A 79 -0.31 -3.11 -15.43
C ARG A 79 -0.53 -2.18 -14.25
N ALA A 80 0.26 -1.09 -14.21
CA ALA A 80 0.08 0.04 -13.33
C ALA A 80 -1.39 0.49 -13.23
N VAL A 81 -1.90 0.59 -12.00
CA VAL A 81 -3.22 1.15 -11.74
C VAL A 81 -3.15 2.67 -11.81
N HIS A 82 -4.05 3.27 -12.57
CA HIS A 82 -4.10 4.72 -12.68
C HIS A 82 -4.65 5.38 -11.40
N LYS A 83 -4.21 6.61 -11.11
CA LYS A 83 -4.65 7.39 -9.94
C LYS A 83 -6.17 7.48 -9.83
N THR A 84 -6.86 7.65 -10.96
CA THR A 84 -8.32 7.73 -11.02
C THR A 84 -8.99 6.42 -10.58
N THR A 85 -8.46 5.27 -10.97
CA THR A 85 -8.95 3.95 -10.56
C THR A 85 -8.70 3.69 -9.08
N LEU A 86 -7.50 4.04 -8.56
CA LEU A 86 -7.26 3.94 -7.12
C LEU A 86 -8.25 4.81 -6.33
N SER A 87 -8.51 6.04 -6.79
CA SER A 87 -9.47 6.93 -6.14
C SER A 87 -10.90 6.37 -6.15
N SER A 88 -11.32 5.67 -7.20
CA SER A 88 -12.66 5.09 -7.28
C SER A 88 -12.77 3.85 -6.41
N VAL A 89 -11.73 3.00 -6.37
CA VAL A 89 -11.66 1.83 -5.49
C VAL A 89 -11.63 2.26 -4.03
N GLN A 90 -10.83 3.26 -3.66
CA GLN A 90 -10.81 3.84 -2.32
C GLN A 90 -12.20 4.36 -1.94
N ARG A 91 -12.83 5.16 -2.81
CA ARG A 91 -14.19 5.70 -2.59
C ARG A 91 -15.24 4.59 -2.45
N ALA A 92 -15.17 3.54 -3.26
CA ALA A 92 -16.08 2.41 -3.18
C ALA A 92 -15.90 1.62 -1.88
N ASN A 93 -14.65 1.40 -1.45
CA ASN A 93 -14.36 0.72 -0.19
C ASN A 93 -14.76 1.54 1.03
N VAL A 94 -14.50 2.86 0.99
CA VAL A 94 -15.00 3.80 2.01
C VAL A 94 -16.51 3.78 2.01
N LYS A 95 -17.19 3.87 0.86
CA LYS A 95 -18.66 3.87 0.78
C LYS A 95 -19.27 2.57 1.29
N LYS A 96 -18.69 1.40 0.96
CA LYS A 96 -19.10 0.09 1.48
C LYS A 96 -18.90 -0.03 2.99
N ARG A 97 -17.79 0.52 3.50
CA ARG A 97 -17.54 0.60 4.96
C ARG A 97 -18.44 1.63 5.63
N SER A 98 -18.77 2.74 4.98
CA SER A 98 -19.55 3.82 5.57
C SER A 98 -21.05 3.60 5.50
N SER A 99 -21.54 2.78 4.56
CA SER A 99 -22.89 2.19 4.65
C SER A 99 -23.00 1.17 5.80
N ALA A 100 -21.88 0.71 6.35
CA ALA A 100 -21.84 -0.07 7.58
C ALA A 100 -21.50 0.79 8.82
N CYS A 101 -20.88 1.96 8.64
CA CYS A 101 -20.45 2.86 9.71
C CYS A 101 -20.51 4.31 9.19
N HIS A 102 -21.62 5.02 9.39
CA HIS A 102 -21.56 6.48 9.36
C HIS A 102 -20.38 6.92 10.25
N THR A 103 -19.56 7.87 9.81
CA THR A 103 -18.48 8.57 10.53
C THR A 103 -17.04 8.25 10.07
N ALA A 104 -16.28 9.33 9.84
CA ALA A 104 -14.82 9.48 9.75
C ALA A 104 -14.10 9.24 8.40
N GLY A 105 -13.83 10.35 7.69
CA GLY A 105 -12.46 10.91 7.66
C GLY A 105 -11.46 10.42 6.60
N GLU A 106 -11.46 11.13 5.47
CA GLU A 106 -10.39 11.49 4.52
C GLU A 106 -9.09 10.67 4.28
N LYS A 107 -8.89 10.42 2.96
CA LYS A 107 -7.69 10.49 2.09
C LYS A 107 -6.37 9.84 2.54
N LEU A 108 -5.85 8.91 1.70
CA LEU A 108 -4.48 9.01 1.17
C LEU A 108 -4.26 8.06 -0.03
N GLY A 109 -3.65 8.58 -1.09
CA GLY A 109 -3.20 7.84 -2.26
C GLY A 109 -1.69 7.82 -2.29
N ILE A 110 -1.10 6.63 -2.22
CA ILE A 110 0.34 6.39 -2.27
C ILE A 110 0.59 5.29 -3.31
N GLN A 111 1.65 5.38 -4.09
CA GLN A 111 2.14 4.27 -4.91
C GLN A 111 3.60 4.02 -4.56
N PHE A 112 3.96 2.75 -4.42
CA PHE A 112 5.20 2.30 -3.81
C PHE A 112 5.96 1.29 -4.69
N THR A 113 7.21 1.52 -5.01
CA THR A 113 7.99 0.50 -5.73
C THR A 113 8.77 -0.35 -4.73
N LEU A 114 8.63 -1.68 -4.82
CA LEU A 114 9.35 -2.65 -3.98
C LEU A 114 10.69 -3.00 -4.62
N CYS A 115 11.78 -2.81 -3.90
CA CYS A 115 13.07 -3.44 -4.22
C CYS A 115 13.23 -4.65 -3.28
N THR A 116 13.36 -5.83 -3.87
CA THR A 116 13.77 -7.09 -3.21
C THR A 116 15.26 -7.07 -2.90
#